data_AF-A0A8H9FVT1-F1
#
_entry.id   AF-A0A8H9FVT1-F1
#
_cell.length_a   1.000
_cell.length_b   1.000
_cell.length_c   1.000
_cell.angle_alpha   90.00
_cell.angle_beta   90.00
_cell.angle_gamma   90.00
#
_symmetry.space_group_name_H-M   'P 1'
#
loop_
_entity.id
_entity.type
_entity.pdbx_description
1 polymer ?
#
loop_
_entity_poly.entity_id
_entity_poly.type
_entity_poly.pdbx_seq_one_letter_code
_entity_poly.pdbx_strand_id
1 'polypeptide(L)'
;MSHAANRPSSDEELPLRSIGALVSDISSDLSTLVRQEVELAKAEAKQSATQAGKGAGMLGAAAVAAQLALVFLSVAAWWALGEVIGRGWSGLVVALVWAVIAAILAATGRSQLKKSPMGLPRTTETVKDIPEALKGHQTP
;
A
#
# COMPACT_ATOMS: atom_id res chain seq x y z
N MET A 1 88.69 -14.44 7.59
CA MET A 1 87.55 -14.65 8.50
C MET A 1 86.64 -13.43 8.35
N SER A 2 85.74 -13.42 7.37
CA SER A 2 84.32 -13.77 7.51
C SER A 2 83.63 -13.11 8.71
N HIS A 3 82.97 -11.97 8.50
CA HIS A 3 81.64 -11.79 9.06
C HIS A 3 80.77 -10.97 8.13
N ALA A 4 79.73 -11.66 7.64
CA ALA A 4 78.81 -11.24 6.61
C ALA A 4 77.73 -10.30 7.17
N ALA A 5 77.30 -9.38 6.31
CA ALA A 5 75.95 -8.85 6.16
C ALA A 5 74.98 -9.01 7.35
N ASN A 6 74.87 -7.96 8.17
CA ASN A 6 73.65 -7.70 8.92
C ASN A 6 72.65 -7.01 7.99
N ARG A 7 71.84 -7.80 7.27
CA ARG A 7 70.59 -7.30 6.69
C ARG A 7 69.49 -7.61 7.71
N PRO A 8 68.78 -6.61 8.26
CA PRO A 8 67.48 -6.90 8.84
C PRO A 8 66.60 -7.39 7.69
N SER A 9 66.38 -8.70 7.61
CA SER A 9 65.14 -9.23 7.06
C SER A 9 64.03 -8.81 8.02
N SER A 10 63.62 -7.55 7.92
CA SER A 10 62.22 -7.24 8.15
C SER A 10 61.49 -7.93 7.01
N ASP A 11 61.28 -9.24 7.22
CA ASP A 11 60.13 -9.93 6.70
C ASP A 11 58.98 -8.97 6.98
N GLU A 12 58.57 -8.30 5.93
CA GLU A 12 57.30 -7.61 5.85
C GLU A 12 56.30 -8.73 6.17
N GLU A 13 55.99 -8.89 7.46
CA GLU A 13 54.89 -9.69 7.96
C GLU A 13 53.66 -9.05 7.33
N LEU A 14 53.39 -9.40 6.07
CA LEU A 14 52.07 -9.29 5.49
C LEU A 14 51.21 -10.05 6.49
N PRO A 15 50.37 -9.35 7.28
CA PRO A 15 49.56 -10.01 8.27
C PRO A 15 48.71 -10.98 7.46
N LEU A 16 49.01 -12.28 7.53
CA LEU A 16 48.22 -13.32 6.91
C LEU A 16 46.89 -13.28 7.64
N ARG A 17 46.00 -12.44 7.12
CA ARG A 17 44.69 -12.16 7.67
C ARG A 17 44.02 -13.51 7.83
N SER A 18 43.73 -13.89 9.07
CA SER A 18 43.24 -15.24 9.33
C SER A 18 41.91 -15.44 8.61
N ILE A 19 41.64 -16.66 8.14
CA ILE A 19 40.37 -17.02 7.48
C ILE A 19 39.17 -16.65 8.37
N GLY A 20 39.33 -16.74 9.70
CA GLY A 20 38.30 -16.32 10.66
C GLY A 20 37.98 -14.82 10.60
N ALA A 21 38.98 -13.96 10.35
CA ALA A 21 38.77 -12.52 10.19
C ALA A 21 38.02 -12.20 8.89
N LEU A 22 38.31 -12.89 7.78
CA LEU A 22 37.57 -12.69 6.52
C LEU A 22 36.11 -13.14 6.62
N VAL A 23 35.85 -14.27 7.27
CA VAL A 23 34.48 -14.76 7.48
C VAL A 23 33.69 -13.81 8.38
N SER A 24 34.33 -13.25 9.40
CA SER A 24 33.73 -12.22 10.27
C SER A 24 33.36 -10.96 9.48
N ASP A 25 34.26 -10.48 8.63
CA ASP A 25 34.03 -9.27 7.82
C ASP A 25 32.89 -9.48 6.81
N ILE A 26 32.86 -10.60 6.09
CA ILE A 26 31.78 -10.94 5.16
C ILE A 26 30.43 -11.06 5.89
N SER A 27 30.42 -11.66 7.08
CA SER A 27 29.19 -11.77 7.90
C SER A 27 28.68 -10.40 8.34
N SER A 28 29.59 -9.49 8.68
CA SER A 28 29.28 -8.10 9.02
C SER A 28 28.73 -7.33 7.81
N ASP A 29 29.33 -7.51 6.64
CA ASP A 29 28.89 -6.86 5.40
C ASP A 29 27.50 -7.36 4.97
N LEU A 30 27.24 -8.66 5.08
CA LEU A 30 25.93 -9.22 4.80
C LEU A 30 24.86 -8.72 5.77
N SER A 31 25.18 -8.66 7.06
CA SER A 31 24.29 -8.06 8.08
C SER A 31 23.96 -6.60 7.75
N THR A 32 24.96 -5.87 7.26
CA THR A 32 24.81 -4.47 6.83
C THR A 32 23.90 -4.36 5.61
N LEU A 33 24.08 -5.22 4.60
CA LEU A 33 23.22 -5.26 3.40
C LEU A 33 21.77 -5.58 3.76
N VAL A 34 21.52 -6.60 4.58
CA VAL A 34 20.17 -6.97 5.00
C VAL A 34 19.49 -5.80 5.70
N ARG A 35 20.22 -5.09 6.58
CA ARG A 35 19.68 -3.92 7.26
C ARG A 35 19.38 -2.77 6.28
N GLN A 36 20.24 -2.56 5.29
CA GLN A 36 20.02 -1.55 4.24
C GLN A 36 18.79 -1.87 3.38
N GLU A 37 18.60 -3.12 2.96
CA GLU A 37 17.41 -3.56 2.22
C GLU A 37 16.13 -3.36 3.03
N VAL A 38 16.17 -3.65 4.34
CA VAL A 38 15.03 -3.37 5.24
C VAL A 38 14.77 -1.86 5.34
N GLU A 39 15.81 -1.04 5.48
CA GLU A 39 15.67 0.42 5.52
C GLU A 39 15.15 0.99 4.20
N LEU A 40 15.59 0.45 3.07
CA LEU A 40 15.11 0.81 1.73
C LEU A 40 13.65 0.42 1.54
N ALA A 41 13.30 -0.84 1.82
CA ALA A 41 11.92 -1.33 1.74
C ALA A 41 10.98 -0.51 2.64
N LYS A 42 11.45 -0.10 3.83
CA LYS A 42 10.70 0.79 4.72
C LYS A 42 10.53 2.18 4.12
N ALA A 43 11.57 2.73 3.48
CA ALA A 43 11.49 4.02 2.79
C ALA A 43 10.50 3.98 1.61
N GLU A 44 10.58 2.95 0.76
CA GLU A 44 9.65 2.73 -0.35
C GLU A 44 8.22 2.53 0.13
N ALA A 45 8.01 1.72 1.18
CA ALA A 45 6.69 1.53 1.77
C ALA A 45 6.11 2.84 2.31
N LYS A 46 6.92 3.68 2.99
CA LYS A 46 6.50 5.00 3.47
C LYS A 46 6.16 5.95 2.33
N GLN A 47 6.97 5.95 1.27
CA GLN A 47 6.74 6.79 0.10
C GLN A 47 5.47 6.35 -0.65
N SER A 48 5.27 5.05 -0.82
CA SER A 48 4.05 4.46 -1.39
C SER A 48 2.82 4.81 -0.56
N ALA A 49 2.88 4.61 0.77
CA ALA A 49 1.79 4.96 1.69
C ALA A 49 1.45 6.45 1.65
N THR A 50 2.46 7.33 1.55
CA THR A 50 2.27 8.78 1.46
C THR A 50 1.59 9.17 0.14
N GLN A 51 2.03 8.60 -0.98
CA GLN A 51 1.42 8.86 -2.29
C GLN A 51 -0.03 8.34 -2.34
N ALA A 52 -0.25 7.11 -1.88
CA ALA A 52 -1.58 6.52 -1.78
C ALA A 52 -2.48 7.34 -0.85
N GLY A 53 -1.97 7.77 0.31
CA GLY A 53 -2.68 8.62 1.26
C GLY A 53 -3.04 9.99 0.68
N LYS A 54 -2.13 10.64 -0.05
CA LYS A 54 -2.42 11.90 -0.75
C LYS A 54 -3.47 11.69 -1.83
N GLY A 55 -3.36 10.63 -2.63
CA GLY A 55 -4.34 10.26 -3.66
C GLY A 55 -5.73 10.05 -3.07
N ALA A 56 -5.83 9.21 -2.03
CA ALA A 56 -7.07 8.97 -1.30
C ALA A 56 -7.63 10.25 -0.68
N GLY A 57 -6.78 11.11 -0.10
CA GLY A 57 -7.18 12.40 0.46
C GLY A 57 -7.74 13.35 -0.59
N MET A 58 -7.10 13.46 -1.76
CA MET A 58 -7.58 14.28 -2.88
C MET A 58 -8.91 13.75 -3.43
N LEU A 59 -9.06 12.44 -3.61
CA LEU A 59 -10.31 11.84 -4.06
C LEU A 59 -11.44 12.03 -3.03
N GLY A 60 -11.13 11.89 -1.73
CA GLY A 60 -12.09 12.17 -0.66
C GLY A 60 -12.55 13.62 -0.65
N ALA A 61 -11.61 14.58 -0.76
CA ALA A 61 -11.93 16.00 -0.84
C ALA A 61 -12.74 16.34 -2.10
N ALA A 62 -12.39 15.76 -3.25
CA ALA A 62 -13.13 15.92 -4.49
C ALA A 62 -14.57 15.38 -4.37
N ALA A 63 -14.78 14.25 -3.70
CA ALA A 63 -16.11 13.71 -3.43
C ALA A 63 -16.97 14.67 -2.58
N VAL A 64 -16.39 15.25 -1.51
CA VAL A 64 -17.07 16.24 -0.68
C VAL A 64 -17.39 17.51 -1.47
N ALA A 65 -16.43 18.02 -2.25
CA ALA A 65 -16.64 19.20 -3.09
C ALA A 65 -17.73 18.96 -4.15
N ALA A 66 -17.72 17.80 -4.81
CA ALA A 66 -18.76 17.41 -5.76
C ALA A 66 -20.13 17.30 -5.09
N GLN A 67 -20.20 16.73 -3.88
CA GLN A 67 -21.45 16.65 -3.13
C GLN A 67 -22.01 18.05 -2.80
N LEU A 68 -21.17 18.97 -2.35
CA LEU A 68 -21.59 20.36 -2.10
C LEU A 68 -22.06 21.05 -3.38
N ALA A 69 -21.33 20.87 -4.49
CA ALA A 69 -21.74 21.42 -5.78
C ALA A 69 -23.12 20.89 -6.21
N LEU A 70 -23.38 19.58 -6.03
CA LEU A 70 -24.69 18.97 -6.33
C LEU A 70 -25.81 19.54 -5.45
N VAL A 71 -25.56 19.80 -4.16
CA VAL A 71 -26.53 20.46 -3.27
C VAL A 71 -26.85 21.86 -3.75
N PHE A 72 -25.84 22.68 -4.05
CA PHE A 72 -26.07 24.04 -4.55
C PHE A 72 -26.77 24.06 -5.91
N LEU A 73 -26.40 23.17 -6.83
CA LEU A 73 -27.10 23.00 -8.11
C LEU A 73 -28.56 22.61 -7.91
N SER A 74 -28.85 21.75 -6.92
CA SER A 74 -30.24 21.37 -6.60
C SER A 74 -31.06 22.54 -6.07
N VAL A 75 -30.48 23.37 -5.20
CA VAL A 75 -31.12 24.59 -4.69
C VAL A 75 -31.33 25.60 -5.82
N ALA A 76 -30.33 25.80 -6.68
CA ALA A 76 -30.44 26.67 -7.84
C ALA A 76 -31.53 26.19 -8.81
N ALA A 77 -31.58 24.89 -9.10
CA ALA A 77 -32.61 24.30 -9.94
C ALA A 77 -34.01 24.46 -9.31
N TRP A 78 -34.14 24.23 -7.99
CA TRP A 78 -35.39 24.46 -7.28
C TRP A 78 -35.85 25.91 -7.45
N TRP A 79 -34.98 26.88 -7.19
CA TRP A 79 -35.31 28.30 -7.34
C TRP A 79 -35.69 28.65 -8.78
N ALA A 80 -34.90 28.21 -9.77
CA ALA A 80 -35.15 28.48 -11.18
C ALA A 80 -36.48 27.91 -11.67
N LEU A 81 -36.79 26.65 -11.33
CA LEU A 81 -38.11 26.05 -11.61
C LEU A 81 -39.22 26.75 -10.83
N GLY A 82 -38.89 27.24 -9.63
CA GLY A 82 -39.82 27.93 -8.74
C GLY A 82 -40.48 29.14 -9.38
N GLU A 83 -39.77 29.84 -10.26
CA GLU A 83 -40.29 30.98 -11.02
C GLU A 83 -41.28 30.58 -12.13
N VAL A 84 -41.25 29.33 -12.57
CA VAL A 84 -42.09 28.84 -13.69
C VAL A 84 -43.32 28.06 -13.17
N ILE A 85 -43.11 27.17 -12.20
CA ILE A 85 -44.15 26.22 -11.73
C ILE A 85 -44.48 26.35 -10.23
N GLY A 86 -43.88 27.34 -9.54
CA GLY A 86 -44.03 27.53 -8.11
C GLY A 86 -43.06 26.68 -7.28
N ARG A 87 -42.63 27.23 -6.15
CA ARG A 87 -41.59 26.62 -5.29
C ARG A 87 -42.01 25.26 -4.72
N GLY A 88 -43.29 25.04 -4.41
CA GLY A 88 -43.78 23.74 -3.91
C GLY A 88 -43.57 22.61 -4.92
N TRP A 89 -44.06 22.79 -6.15
CA TRP A 89 -43.93 21.80 -7.23
C TRP A 89 -42.49 21.60 -7.68
N SER A 90 -41.69 22.67 -7.67
CA SER A 90 -40.27 22.59 -8.01
C SER A 90 -39.49 21.68 -7.07
N GLY A 91 -39.79 21.73 -5.77
CA GLY A 91 -39.20 20.83 -4.79
C GLY A 91 -39.53 19.37 -5.07
N LEU A 92 -40.78 19.06 -5.45
CA LEU A 92 -41.19 17.70 -5.81
C LEU A 92 -40.47 17.20 -7.06
N VAL A 93 -40.29 18.04 -8.08
CA VAL A 93 -39.56 17.69 -9.30
C VAL A 93 -38.09 17.38 -8.98
N VAL A 94 -37.41 18.26 -8.24
CA VAL A 94 -36.00 18.06 -7.86
C VAL A 94 -35.84 16.80 -6.99
N ALA A 95 -36.75 16.57 -6.05
CA ALA A 95 -36.76 15.37 -5.22
C ALA A 95 -36.96 14.10 -6.05
N LEU A 96 -37.86 14.12 -7.03
CA LEU A 96 -38.09 12.99 -7.93
C LEU A 96 -36.85 12.66 -8.77
N VAL A 97 -36.15 13.67 -9.29
CA VAL A 97 -34.89 13.49 -10.02
C VAL A 97 -33.85 12.79 -9.14
N TRP A 98 -33.67 13.24 -7.89
CA TRP A 98 -32.76 12.59 -6.95
C TRP A 98 -33.17 11.17 -6.57
N ALA A 99 -34.47 10.91 -6.43
CA ALA A 99 -34.99 9.56 -6.17
C ALA A 99 -34.64 8.60 -7.31
N VAL A 100 -34.76 9.04 -8.56
CA VAL A 100 -34.38 8.25 -9.75
C VAL A 100 -32.88 7.98 -9.76
N ILE A 101 -32.05 9.01 -9.55
CA ILE A 101 -30.59 8.86 -9.48
C ILE A 101 -30.21 7.86 -8.38
N ALA A 102 -30.79 8.00 -7.18
CA ALA A 102 -30.54 7.11 -6.06
C ALA A 102 -30.95 5.65 -6.36
N ALA A 103 -32.10 5.44 -7.02
CA ALA A 103 -32.53 4.11 -7.43
C ALA A 103 -31.55 3.46 -8.41
N ILE A 104 -31.05 4.20 -9.40
CA ILE A 104 -30.05 3.72 -10.37
C ILE A 104 -28.73 3.39 -9.66
N LEU A 105 -28.23 4.27 -8.80
CA LEU A 105 -27.00 4.05 -8.04
C LEU A 105 -27.13 2.83 -7.11
N ALA A 106 -28.26 2.67 -6.43
CA ALA A 106 -28.50 1.52 -5.57
C ALA A 106 -28.58 0.21 -6.37
N ALA A 107 -29.24 0.22 -7.53
CA ALA A 107 -29.35 -0.96 -8.39
C ALA A 107 -27.99 -1.37 -8.98
N THR A 108 -27.24 -0.41 -9.50
CA THR A 108 -25.89 -0.63 -10.06
C THR A 108 -24.92 -1.07 -8.97
N GLY A 109 -24.89 -0.39 -7.82
CA GLY A 109 -24.06 -0.77 -6.67
C GLY A 109 -24.36 -2.19 -6.20
N ARG A 110 -25.64 -2.55 -6.03
CA ARG A 110 -26.03 -3.94 -5.69
C ARG A 110 -25.60 -4.94 -6.76
N SER A 111 -25.70 -4.61 -8.04
CA SER A 111 -25.23 -5.48 -9.12
C SER A 111 -23.72 -5.70 -9.04
N GLN A 112 -22.94 -4.64 -8.82
CA GLN A 112 -21.48 -4.75 -8.71
C GLN A 112 -21.07 -5.60 -7.49
N LEU A 113 -21.73 -5.41 -6.35
CA LEU A 113 -21.49 -6.21 -5.15
C LEU A 113 -21.86 -7.69 -5.32
N LYS A 114 -22.88 -8.01 -6.13
CA LYS A 114 -23.25 -9.39 -6.45
C LYS A 114 -22.29 -10.05 -7.44
N LYS A 115 -21.66 -9.27 -8.34
CA LYS A 115 -20.74 -9.77 -9.37
C LYS A 115 -19.32 -9.98 -8.86
N SER A 116 -18.90 -9.24 -7.83
CA SER A 116 -17.65 -9.53 -7.12
C SER A 116 -17.93 -10.51 -5.99
N PRO A 117 -17.48 -11.78 -6.05
CA PRO A 117 -17.34 -12.57 -4.84
C PRO A 117 -16.40 -11.79 -3.93
N MET A 118 -16.95 -11.21 -2.86
CA MET A 118 -16.21 -10.46 -1.87
C MET A 118 -15.40 -11.46 -1.04
N GLY A 119 -14.28 -11.88 -1.61
CA GLY A 119 -13.35 -12.83 -1.06
C GLY A 119 -12.25 -12.96 -2.07
N LEU A 120 -11.01 -12.63 -1.67
CA LEU A 120 -9.80 -12.93 -2.43
C LEU A 120 -9.84 -14.43 -2.79
N PRO A 121 -10.27 -14.83 -4.00
CA PRO A 121 -10.56 -16.23 -4.28
C PRO A 121 -9.25 -17.03 -4.21
N ARG A 122 -8.17 -16.38 -4.67
CA ARG A 122 -6.82 -16.92 -4.70
C ARG A 122 -6.11 -16.92 -3.35
N THR A 123 -6.48 -16.06 -2.41
CA THR A 123 -5.80 -15.98 -1.09
C THR A 123 -6.47 -16.88 -0.08
N THR A 124 -7.76 -17.20 -0.26
CA THR A 124 -8.43 -18.23 0.54
C THR A 124 -8.09 -19.65 0.06
N GLU A 125 -7.80 -19.87 -1.23
CA GLU A 125 -7.27 -21.14 -1.74
C GLU A 125 -5.87 -21.44 -1.16
N THR A 126 -4.93 -20.49 -1.24
CA THR A 126 -3.55 -20.69 -0.72
C THR A 126 -3.49 -20.90 0.80
N VAL A 127 -4.41 -20.32 1.58
CA VAL A 127 -4.46 -20.51 3.05
C VAL A 127 -5.13 -21.85 3.42
N LYS A 128 -6.04 -22.37 2.58
CA LYS A 128 -6.66 -23.69 2.77
C LYS A 128 -5.73 -24.84 2.38
N ASP A 129 -4.75 -24.58 1.52
CA ASP A 129 -3.73 -25.55 1.07
C ASP A 129 -2.46 -25.56 1.94
N ILE A 130 -2.45 -24.92 3.12
CA ILE A 130 -1.36 -25.13 4.08
C ILE A 130 -1.50 -26.58 4.61
N PRO A 131 -0.66 -27.53 4.15
CA PRO A 131 -0.85 -28.93 4.46
C PRO A 131 -0.56 -29.17 5.94
N GLU A 132 -1.03 -30.31 6.46
CA GLU A 132 -0.73 -30.84 7.79
C GLU A 132 0.78 -30.96 8.15
N ALA A 133 1.71 -30.48 7.32
CA ALA A 133 3.13 -30.38 7.61
C ALA A 133 3.49 -29.54 8.85
N LEU A 134 2.56 -28.69 9.34
CA LEU A 134 2.70 -27.98 10.63
C LEU A 134 2.20 -28.79 11.84
N LYS A 135 1.52 -29.92 11.64
CA LYS A 135 1.27 -30.89 12.73
C LYS A 135 2.51 -31.76 12.84
N GLY A 136 3.45 -31.30 13.66
CA GLY A 136 4.69 -32.01 13.96
C GLY A 136 4.44 -33.48 14.29
N HIS A 137 5.18 -34.35 13.61
CA HIS A 137 5.29 -35.75 13.97
C HIS A 137 5.88 -35.84 15.38
N GLN A 138 5.02 -36.08 16.38
CA GLN A 138 5.46 -36.65 17.65
C GLN A 138 5.74 -38.13 17.38
N THR A 139 7.01 -38.46 17.16
CA THR A 139 7.51 -39.84 17.17
C THR A 139 7.54 -40.34 18.62
N PRO A 140 6.86 -41.45 18.97
CA PRO A 140 7.07 -42.15 20.23
C PRO A 140 8.38 -42.94 20.24
#